data_AF-A0A4Y7QGP8-F1
#
_entry.id   AF-A0A4Y7QGP8-F1
#
_cell.length_a   1.000
_cell.length_b   1.000
_cell.length_c   1.000
_cell.angle_alpha   90.00
_cell.angle_beta   90.00
_cell.angle_gamma   90.00
#
_symmetry.space_group_name_H-M   'P 1'
#
loop_
_entity.id
_entity.type
_entity.pdbx_description
1 polymer ?
#
loop_
_entity_poly.entity_id
_entity_poly.type
_entity_poly.pdbx_seq_one_letter_code
_entity_poly.pdbx_strand_id
1 'polypeptide(L)'
;AKRPRWSRNLLWEETDTFGPPSYTTSLYDPPFPPAPNENYLPAPLVATVRSRPDLFKVVTPIKVDVFEELLKDHPNQPLVQSVCRGLREGFWPWATIPSDYPVTYDAAQDPFSDPDHAQFYRDKIAEERSLGRISEPFGTDLLPGMYNMPVFIISQSGKYRMVDDHSATKFSLNSMIPKDERHMRLDGIQKLGVYLR
;
A
#
# COMPACT_ATOMS: atom_id res chain seq x y z
N ALA A 1 -16.47 -16.12 28.61
CA ALA A 1 -16.48 -14.63 28.67
C ALA A 1 -15.87 -14.08 27.38
N LYS A 2 -16.41 -12.99 26.81
CA LYS A 2 -15.88 -12.39 25.57
C LYS A 2 -14.55 -11.70 25.88
N ARG A 3 -13.44 -12.21 25.33
CA ARG A 3 -12.10 -11.66 25.58
C ARG A 3 -12.01 -10.21 25.06
N PRO A 4 -11.39 -9.27 25.82
CA PRO A 4 -11.20 -7.91 25.35
C PRO A 4 -10.26 -7.84 24.13
N ARG A 5 -10.50 -6.89 23.21
CA ARG A 5 -9.73 -6.80 21.95
C ARG A 5 -8.23 -6.62 22.17
N TRP A 6 -7.82 -5.94 23.23
CA TRP A 6 -6.41 -5.70 23.55
C TRP A 6 -5.68 -6.96 24.03
N SER A 7 -6.39 -8.00 24.50
CA SER A 7 -5.80 -9.30 24.87
C SER A 7 -5.94 -10.34 23.76
N ARG A 8 -6.55 -9.97 22.63
CA ARG A 8 -6.63 -10.81 21.45
C ARG A 8 -5.20 -11.13 21.03
N ASN A 9 -4.91 -12.41 20.91
CA ASN A 9 -3.60 -12.94 20.55
C ASN A 9 -2.50 -12.79 21.62
N LEU A 10 -2.84 -12.54 22.90
CA LEU A 10 -1.86 -12.49 24.02
C LEU A 10 -2.13 -13.53 25.12
N LEU A 11 -3.27 -14.23 25.07
CA LEU A 11 -3.65 -15.28 26.01
C LEU A 11 -3.82 -16.60 25.24
N TRP A 12 -3.02 -17.60 25.59
CA TRP A 12 -2.95 -18.90 24.90
C TRP A 12 -3.92 -19.91 25.51
N GLU A 13 -4.73 -20.57 24.67
CA GLU A 13 -5.44 -21.80 25.03
C GLU A 13 -4.90 -22.98 24.21
N GLU A 14 -4.92 -24.20 24.76
CA GLU A 14 -4.45 -25.41 24.06
C GLU A 14 -5.25 -25.71 22.78
N THR A 15 -6.45 -25.16 22.67
CA THR A 15 -7.36 -25.33 21.53
C THR A 15 -7.23 -24.27 20.44
N ASP A 16 -6.33 -23.30 20.58
CA ASP A 16 -6.17 -22.24 19.59
C ASP A 16 -5.62 -22.80 18.26
N THR A 17 -6.33 -22.55 17.16
CA THR A 17 -5.88 -22.88 15.80
C THR A 17 -5.17 -21.68 15.18
N PHE A 18 -3.94 -21.88 14.74
CA PHE A 18 -3.11 -20.82 14.16
C PHE A 18 -3.11 -20.92 12.63
N GLY A 19 -3.22 -19.77 11.95
CA GLY A 19 -3.02 -19.71 10.49
C GLY A 19 -1.57 -20.07 10.11
N PRO A 20 -1.32 -20.41 8.83
CA PRO A 20 0.00 -20.82 8.39
C PRO A 20 1.06 -19.74 8.69
N PRO A 21 2.29 -20.13 9.07
CA PRO A 21 3.38 -19.19 9.30
C PRO A 21 3.81 -18.47 8.03
N SER A 22 4.54 -17.38 8.20
CA SER A 22 5.06 -16.57 7.09
C SER A 22 5.94 -17.39 6.13
N TYR A 23 6.70 -18.37 6.64
CA TYR A 23 7.46 -19.28 5.78
C TYR A 23 6.55 -20.19 4.96
N THR A 24 5.40 -20.64 5.49
CA THR A 24 4.47 -21.47 4.72
C THR A 24 3.81 -20.63 3.63
N THR A 25 3.45 -19.38 3.93
CA THR A 25 2.93 -18.47 2.90
C THR A 25 3.95 -18.19 1.80
N SER A 26 5.23 -17.99 2.12
CA SER A 26 6.24 -17.81 1.06
C SER A 26 6.37 -19.05 0.17
N LEU A 27 6.22 -20.26 0.72
CA LEU A 27 6.33 -21.51 -0.04
C LEU A 27 5.11 -21.84 -0.92
N TYR A 28 3.91 -21.39 -0.56
CA TYR A 28 2.68 -21.90 -1.18
C TYR A 28 1.65 -20.85 -1.61
N ASP A 29 1.81 -19.58 -1.21
CA ASP A 29 0.86 -18.56 -1.64
C ASP A 29 0.94 -18.35 -3.16
N PRO A 30 -0.19 -18.02 -3.81
CA PRO A 30 -0.21 -17.77 -5.24
C PRO A 30 0.60 -16.52 -5.59
N PRO A 31 1.05 -16.39 -6.86
CA PRO A 31 1.67 -15.16 -7.34
C PRO A 31 0.75 -13.95 -7.17
N PHE A 32 1.35 -12.77 -6.98
CA PHE A 32 0.62 -11.51 -7.05
C PHE A 32 -0.07 -11.37 -8.42
N PRO A 33 -1.33 -10.90 -8.45
CA PRO A 33 -2.02 -10.69 -9.71
C PRO A 33 -1.31 -9.61 -10.53
N PRO A 34 -1.30 -9.72 -11.87
CA PRO A 34 -0.96 -8.59 -12.71
C PRO A 34 -2.02 -7.49 -12.58
N ALA A 35 -1.70 -6.29 -13.06
CA ALA A 35 -2.73 -5.28 -13.29
C ALA A 35 -3.81 -5.84 -14.25
N PRO A 36 -5.09 -5.47 -14.07
CA PRO A 36 -6.14 -5.90 -14.96
C PRO A 36 -5.89 -5.37 -16.38
N ASN A 37 -6.42 -6.08 -17.38
CA ASN A 37 -6.34 -5.61 -18.76
C ASN A 37 -7.01 -4.23 -18.86
N GLU A 38 -6.34 -3.30 -19.54
CA GLU A 38 -6.79 -1.91 -19.68
C GLU A 38 -8.19 -1.77 -20.28
N ASN A 39 -8.65 -2.75 -21.09
CA ASN A 39 -10.00 -2.78 -21.64
C ASN A 39 -11.09 -2.94 -20.56
N TYR A 40 -10.73 -3.40 -19.36
CA TYR A 40 -11.63 -3.49 -18.20
C TYR A 40 -11.52 -2.28 -17.26
N LEU A 41 -10.64 -1.33 -17.56
CA LEU A 41 -10.47 -0.11 -16.77
C LEU A 41 -11.21 1.08 -17.43
N PRO A 42 -11.60 2.10 -16.65
CA PRO A 42 -12.18 3.32 -17.20
C PRO A 42 -11.22 3.97 -18.21
N ALA A 43 -11.68 4.18 -19.44
CA ALA A 43 -10.88 4.75 -20.52
C ALA A 43 -10.18 6.09 -20.17
N PRO A 44 -10.80 7.02 -19.41
CA PRO A 44 -10.13 8.24 -18.97
C PRO A 44 -8.89 7.98 -18.10
N LEU A 45 -8.96 6.99 -17.20
CA LEU A 45 -7.84 6.63 -16.33
C LEU A 45 -6.68 6.04 -17.14
N VAL A 46 -6.99 5.14 -18.08
CA VAL A 46 -6.00 4.56 -19.00
C VAL A 46 -5.32 5.66 -19.83
N ALA A 47 -6.10 6.64 -20.32
CA ALA A 47 -5.55 7.78 -21.06
C ALA A 47 -4.60 8.63 -20.21
N THR A 48 -4.92 8.89 -18.94
CA THR A 48 -4.05 9.61 -18.00
C THR A 48 -2.72 8.87 -17.81
N VAL A 49 -2.75 7.58 -17.49
CA VAL A 49 -1.52 6.79 -17.24
C VAL A 49 -0.62 6.74 -18.48
N ARG A 50 -1.21 6.55 -19.67
CA ARG A 50 -0.46 6.51 -20.94
C ARG A 50 0.13 7.86 -21.32
N SER A 51 -0.60 8.96 -21.07
CA SER A 51 -0.17 10.30 -21.47
C SER A 51 0.81 10.94 -20.49
N ARG A 52 0.85 10.47 -19.22
CA ARG A 52 1.65 11.04 -18.14
C ARG A 52 2.54 10.01 -17.42
N PRO A 53 3.41 9.27 -18.14
CA PRO A 53 4.32 8.31 -17.49
C PRO A 53 5.31 9.00 -16.52
N ASP A 54 5.55 10.30 -16.70
CA ASP A 54 6.34 11.14 -15.80
C ASP A 54 5.75 11.24 -14.38
N LEU A 55 4.44 11.06 -14.24
CA LEU A 55 3.75 11.16 -12.95
C LEU A 55 3.70 9.85 -12.17
N PHE A 56 3.84 8.70 -12.84
CA PHE A 56 3.60 7.38 -12.26
C PHE A 56 4.87 6.52 -12.27
N LYS A 57 5.99 7.11 -11.86
CA LYS A 57 7.27 6.41 -11.80
C LYS A 57 7.26 5.35 -10.70
N VAL A 58 7.62 4.12 -11.06
CA VAL A 58 7.88 3.05 -10.07
C VAL A 58 9.32 3.17 -9.61
N VAL A 59 9.50 3.52 -8.33
CA VAL A 59 10.82 3.60 -7.69
C VAL A 59 10.87 2.62 -6.55
N THR A 60 11.89 1.77 -6.54
CA THR A 60 12.15 0.82 -5.45
C THR A 60 13.59 0.94 -4.96
N PRO A 61 13.84 0.96 -3.63
CA PRO A 61 15.19 0.87 -3.09
C PRO A 61 15.77 -0.56 -3.19
N ILE A 62 14.95 -1.56 -3.54
CA ILE A 62 15.36 -2.95 -3.64
C ILE A 62 16.08 -3.17 -4.98
N LYS A 63 17.29 -3.74 -4.93
CA LYS A 63 18.02 -4.19 -6.12
C LYS A 63 17.35 -5.46 -6.65
N VAL A 64 16.36 -5.30 -7.52
CA VAL A 64 15.48 -6.40 -7.96
C VAL A 64 16.28 -7.56 -8.56
N ASP A 65 17.29 -7.27 -9.38
CA ASP A 65 18.10 -8.34 -10.02
C ASP A 65 18.88 -9.17 -8.98
N VAL A 66 19.37 -8.53 -7.91
CA VAL A 66 20.04 -9.23 -6.81
C VAL A 66 19.02 -10.02 -5.99
N PHE A 67 17.84 -9.45 -5.74
CA PHE A 67 16.75 -10.14 -5.04
C PHE A 67 16.30 -11.40 -5.79
N GLU A 68 16.14 -11.29 -7.12
CA GLU A 68 15.77 -12.40 -8.00
C GLU A 68 16.84 -13.49 -8.02
N GLU A 69 18.13 -13.12 -8.17
CA GLU A 69 19.24 -14.08 -8.15
C GLU A 69 19.36 -14.82 -6.81
N LEU A 70 19.20 -14.11 -5.68
CA LEU A 70 19.22 -14.72 -4.35
C LEU A 70 18.08 -15.73 -4.14
N LEU A 71 16.99 -15.61 -4.91
CA LEU A 71 15.80 -16.44 -4.79
C LEU A 71 15.61 -17.40 -5.98
N LYS A 72 16.61 -17.57 -6.85
CA LYS A 72 16.52 -18.45 -8.03
C LYS A 72 16.17 -19.90 -7.71
N ASP A 73 16.60 -20.38 -6.54
CA ASP A 73 16.37 -21.76 -6.07
C ASP A 73 15.16 -21.85 -5.12
N HIS A 74 14.41 -20.76 -4.94
CA HIS A 74 13.22 -20.76 -4.09
C HIS A 74 12.14 -21.66 -4.71
N PRO A 75 11.49 -22.55 -3.94
CA PRO A 75 10.54 -23.53 -4.51
C PRO A 75 9.28 -22.90 -5.11
N ASN A 76 8.86 -21.72 -4.62
CA ASN A 76 7.75 -20.96 -5.19
C ASN A 76 8.24 -19.90 -6.19
N GLN A 77 8.82 -20.35 -7.32
CA GLN A 77 9.24 -19.45 -8.41
C GLN A 77 8.11 -18.56 -8.96
N PRO A 78 6.85 -19.03 -9.11
CA PRO A 78 5.76 -18.17 -9.54
C PRO A 78 5.58 -16.93 -8.65
N LEU A 79 5.61 -17.10 -7.33
CA LEU A 79 5.54 -15.98 -6.40
C LEU A 79 6.74 -15.05 -6.54
N VAL A 80 7.97 -15.58 -6.56
CA VAL A 80 9.19 -14.78 -6.72
C VAL A 80 9.15 -13.92 -7.98
N GLN A 81 8.77 -14.50 -9.12
CA GLN A 81 8.64 -13.78 -10.38
C GLN A 81 7.59 -12.66 -10.30
N SER A 82 6.45 -12.92 -9.67
CA SER A 82 5.41 -11.91 -9.48
C SER A 82 5.83 -10.76 -8.57
N VAL A 83 6.62 -11.03 -7.53
CA VAL A 83 7.23 -10.02 -6.66
C VAL A 83 8.21 -9.17 -7.46
N CYS A 84 9.11 -9.81 -8.22
CA CYS A 84 10.10 -9.11 -9.03
C CYS A 84 9.44 -8.21 -10.08
N ARG A 85 8.37 -8.70 -10.74
CA ARG A 85 7.51 -7.89 -11.62
C ARG A 85 6.93 -6.70 -10.86
N GLY A 86 6.30 -6.93 -9.70
CA GLY A 86 5.70 -5.86 -8.90
C GLY A 86 6.70 -4.80 -8.42
N LEU A 87 7.94 -5.19 -8.12
CA LEU A 87 9.00 -4.25 -7.76
C LEU A 87 9.50 -3.40 -8.95
N ARG A 88 9.42 -3.92 -10.19
CA ARG A 88 9.82 -3.21 -11.42
C ARG A 88 8.69 -2.37 -12.01
N GLU A 89 7.47 -2.88 -11.97
CA GLU A 89 6.32 -2.37 -12.72
C GLU A 89 5.18 -1.86 -11.82
N GLY A 90 5.26 -2.09 -10.50
CA GLY A 90 4.21 -1.74 -9.53
C GLY A 90 3.30 -2.92 -9.18
N PHE A 91 2.73 -2.87 -7.97
CA PHE A 91 1.77 -3.88 -7.50
C PHE A 91 0.34 -3.45 -7.78
N TRP A 92 -0.49 -4.38 -8.25
CA TRP A 92 -1.93 -4.17 -8.31
C TRP A 92 -2.54 -4.38 -6.91
N PRO A 93 -3.24 -3.39 -6.33
CA PRO A 93 -3.76 -3.47 -4.96
C PRO A 93 -5.12 -4.17 -4.87
N TRP A 94 -5.49 -5.00 -5.86
CA TRP A 94 -6.82 -5.63 -5.97
C TRP A 94 -7.99 -4.64 -5.98
N ALA A 95 -7.71 -3.37 -6.34
CA ALA A 95 -8.74 -2.34 -6.37
C ALA A 95 -9.80 -2.64 -7.43
N THR A 96 -11.07 -2.52 -7.07
CA THR A 96 -12.19 -2.49 -8.00
C THR A 96 -12.88 -1.15 -7.83
N ILE A 97 -12.94 -0.36 -8.90
CA ILE A 97 -13.54 0.98 -8.88
C ILE A 97 -15.07 0.83 -8.95
N PRO A 98 -15.83 1.19 -7.90
CA PRO A 98 -17.28 1.12 -7.94
C PRO A 98 -17.85 2.11 -8.97
N SER A 99 -19.01 1.78 -9.55
CA SER A 99 -19.61 2.58 -10.63
C SER A 99 -20.03 4.00 -10.21
N ASP A 100 -20.25 4.22 -8.91
CA ASP A 100 -20.64 5.51 -8.33
C ASP A 100 -19.44 6.38 -7.95
N TYR A 101 -18.20 5.88 -8.10
CA TYR A 101 -17.01 6.67 -7.86
C TYR A 101 -16.81 7.72 -8.96
N PRO A 102 -16.46 8.96 -8.61
CA PRO A 102 -16.23 10.00 -9.58
C PRO A 102 -14.94 9.73 -10.38
N VAL A 103 -14.81 10.41 -11.52
CA VAL A 103 -13.61 10.30 -12.36
C VAL A 103 -12.40 10.95 -11.67
N THR A 104 -12.63 12.01 -10.91
CA THR A 104 -11.65 12.68 -10.05
C THR A 104 -12.29 13.05 -8.73
N TYR A 105 -11.52 13.11 -7.65
CA TYR A 105 -12.05 13.54 -6.36
C TYR A 105 -11.01 14.33 -5.57
N ASP A 106 -11.36 15.53 -5.17
CA ASP A 106 -10.54 16.35 -4.29
C ASP A 106 -11.17 16.41 -2.89
N ALA A 107 -10.51 15.77 -1.95
CA ALA A 107 -10.83 15.79 -0.53
C ALA A 107 -9.70 16.42 0.29
N ALA A 108 -8.81 17.20 -0.33
CA ALA A 108 -7.81 17.93 0.44
C ALA A 108 -8.46 18.80 1.51
N GLN A 109 -7.76 18.86 2.63
CA GLN A 109 -8.09 19.77 3.71
C GLN A 109 -7.38 21.10 3.50
N ASP A 110 -7.87 22.12 4.20
CA ASP A 110 -7.18 23.40 4.26
C ASP A 110 -5.72 23.21 4.72
N PRO A 111 -4.80 24.09 4.27
CA PRO A 111 -3.40 24.05 4.67
C PRO A 111 -3.25 24.01 6.20
N PHE A 112 -2.21 23.31 6.68
CA PHE A 112 -1.89 23.24 8.10
C PHE A 112 -1.77 24.64 8.71
N SER A 113 -2.60 24.94 9.71
CA SER A 113 -2.60 26.23 10.42
C SER A 113 -1.36 26.44 11.29
N ASP A 114 -0.76 25.35 11.76
CA ASP A 114 0.52 25.34 12.48
C ASP A 114 1.69 25.52 11.49
N PRO A 115 2.50 26.59 11.61
CA PRO A 115 3.66 26.84 10.74
C PRO A 115 4.68 25.70 10.74
N ASP A 116 4.89 25.02 11.87
CA ASP A 116 5.86 23.93 12.00
C ASP A 116 5.39 22.70 11.23
N HIS A 117 4.08 22.41 11.29
CA HIS A 117 3.46 21.36 10.48
C HIS A 117 3.55 21.69 8.99
N ALA A 118 3.24 22.94 8.60
CA ALA A 118 3.32 23.37 7.22
C ALA A 118 4.76 23.27 6.67
N GLN A 119 5.77 23.62 7.48
CA GLN A 119 7.16 23.50 7.11
C GLN A 119 7.60 22.03 7.00
N PHE A 120 7.26 21.20 7.99
CA PHE A 120 7.55 19.77 7.95
C PHE A 120 6.96 19.09 6.72
N TYR A 121 5.70 19.41 6.36
CA TYR A 121 5.06 18.90 5.15
C TYR A 121 5.87 19.26 3.90
N ARG A 122 6.23 20.54 3.72
CA ARG A 122 7.02 20.99 2.57
C ARG A 122 8.36 20.28 2.46
N ASP A 123 9.07 20.15 3.57
CA ASP A 123 10.37 19.48 3.61
C ASP A 123 10.25 17.99 3.25
N LYS A 124 9.20 17.32 3.73
CA LYS A 124 8.93 15.92 3.39
C LYS A 124 8.56 15.72 1.93
N ILE A 125 7.71 16.58 1.37
CA ILE A 125 7.40 16.52 -0.06
C ILE A 125 8.65 16.77 -0.92
N ALA A 126 9.50 17.73 -0.52
CA ALA A 126 10.76 18.00 -1.22
C ALA A 126 11.73 16.81 -1.15
N GLU A 127 11.86 16.17 0.01
CA GLU A 127 12.66 14.96 0.20
C GLU A 127 12.17 13.82 -0.71
N GLU A 128 10.89 13.47 -0.68
CA GLU A 128 10.32 12.38 -1.48
C GLU A 128 10.39 12.68 -2.99
N ARG A 129 10.29 13.96 -3.41
CA ARG A 129 10.55 14.40 -4.79
C ARG A 129 12.00 14.22 -5.19
N SER A 130 12.96 14.56 -4.33
CA SER A 130 14.39 14.34 -4.61
C SER A 130 14.73 12.85 -4.80
N LEU A 131 13.98 11.97 -4.13
CA LEU A 131 14.07 10.52 -4.28
C LEU A 131 13.27 9.98 -5.48
N GLY A 132 12.53 10.83 -6.18
CA GLY A 132 11.69 10.49 -7.33
C GLY A 132 10.47 9.63 -7.00
N ARG A 133 10.08 9.55 -5.72
CA ARG A 133 8.90 8.80 -5.25
C ARG A 133 7.61 9.62 -5.36
N ILE A 134 7.74 10.94 -5.29
CA ILE A 134 6.69 11.90 -5.65
C ILE A 134 7.11 12.59 -6.94
N SER A 135 6.17 12.77 -7.86
CA SER A 135 6.39 13.42 -9.15
C SER A 135 6.51 14.94 -9.02
N GLU A 136 6.96 15.58 -10.10
CA GLU A 136 6.91 17.03 -10.22
C GLU A 136 5.46 17.54 -10.30
N PRO A 137 5.16 18.76 -9.80
CA PRO A 137 3.84 19.35 -9.95
C PRO A 137 3.45 19.45 -11.42
N PHE A 138 2.18 19.17 -11.73
CA PHE A 138 1.68 19.10 -13.10
C PHE A 138 0.51 20.04 -13.41
N GLY A 139 0.21 20.97 -12.50
CA GLY A 139 -0.91 21.89 -12.57
C GLY A 139 -1.68 21.92 -11.26
N THR A 140 -2.81 22.61 -11.27
CA THR A 140 -3.73 22.73 -10.13
C THR A 140 -4.89 21.75 -10.20
N ASP A 141 -5.15 21.19 -11.37
CA ASP A 141 -6.32 20.34 -11.61
C ASP A 141 -5.92 18.86 -11.62
N LEU A 142 -6.75 18.04 -10.96
CA LEU A 142 -6.60 16.59 -11.00
C LEU A 142 -6.90 16.04 -12.40
N LEU A 143 -6.07 15.10 -12.86
CA LEU A 143 -6.33 14.36 -14.08
C LEU A 143 -7.28 13.17 -13.81
N PRO A 144 -8.02 12.69 -14.82
CA PRO A 144 -8.90 11.54 -14.67
C PRO A 144 -8.21 10.34 -14.00
N GLY A 145 -8.87 9.78 -12.99
CA GLY A 145 -8.36 8.69 -12.15
C GLY A 145 -7.62 9.15 -10.89
N MET A 146 -7.34 10.44 -10.73
CA MET A 146 -6.63 10.97 -9.56
C MET A 146 -7.58 11.36 -8.42
N TYR A 147 -7.12 11.06 -7.21
CA TYR A 147 -7.78 11.35 -5.96
C TYR A 147 -6.80 12.08 -5.06
N ASN A 148 -7.22 13.23 -4.54
CA ASN A 148 -6.47 13.98 -3.54
C ASN A 148 -7.09 13.69 -2.17
N MET A 149 -6.40 12.90 -1.36
CA MET A 149 -6.89 12.46 -0.05
C MET A 149 -6.33 13.34 1.07
N PRO A 150 -7.05 13.49 2.21
CA PRO A 150 -6.55 14.24 3.35
C PRO A 150 -5.20 13.72 3.85
N VAL A 151 -4.33 14.66 4.23
CA VAL A 151 -3.05 14.38 4.86
C VAL A 151 -3.01 15.04 6.23
N PHE A 152 -2.58 14.29 7.24
CA PHE A 152 -2.46 14.76 8.61
C PHE A 152 -1.02 14.70 9.10
N ILE A 153 -0.67 15.61 10.01
CA ILE A 153 0.60 15.54 10.74
C ILE A 153 0.30 15.19 12.19
N ILE A 154 0.96 14.14 12.67
CA ILE A 154 0.90 13.72 14.06
C ILE A 154 2.29 13.85 14.70
N SER A 155 2.32 14.09 16.01
CA SER A 155 3.55 13.99 16.80
C SER A 155 3.56 12.67 17.55
N GLN A 156 4.61 11.88 17.33
CA GLN A 156 4.84 10.64 18.07
C GLN A 156 6.26 10.64 18.62
N SER A 157 6.38 10.56 19.95
CA SER A 157 7.67 10.56 20.64
C SER A 157 8.55 11.77 20.28
N GLY A 158 7.93 12.95 20.13
CA GLY A 158 8.62 14.21 19.81
C GLY A 158 9.04 14.35 18.35
N LYS A 159 8.58 13.48 17.44
CA LYS A 159 8.84 13.58 16.00
C LYS A 159 7.53 13.66 15.22
N TYR A 160 7.51 14.56 14.24
CA TYR A 160 6.39 14.65 13.30
C TYR A 160 6.38 13.47 12.33
N ARG A 161 5.18 13.02 11.98
CA ARG A 161 4.91 12.01 10.94
C ARG A 161 3.76 12.50 10.08
N MET A 162 3.91 12.33 8.77
CA MET A 162 2.85 12.55 7.78
C MET A 162 2.01 11.28 7.66
N VAL A 163 0.69 11.43 7.59
CA VAL A 163 -0.28 10.33 7.47
C VAL A 163 -1.29 10.66 6.39
N ASP A 164 -1.31 9.85 5.33
CA ASP A 164 -2.34 9.93 4.29
C ASP A 164 -3.57 9.13 4.72
N ASP A 165 -4.73 9.78 4.78
CA ASP A 165 -5.98 9.10 5.15
C ASP A 165 -6.72 8.61 3.90
N HIS A 166 -6.23 7.48 3.37
CA HIS A 166 -6.88 6.76 2.27
C HIS A 166 -8.20 6.09 2.66
N SER A 167 -8.66 6.23 3.92
CA SER A 167 -9.96 5.75 4.40
C SER A 167 -10.97 6.89 4.57
N ALA A 168 -10.56 8.14 4.40
CA ALA A 168 -11.43 9.29 4.55
C ALA A 168 -12.52 9.35 3.48
N THR A 169 -13.66 9.94 3.85
CA THR A 169 -14.80 10.23 2.97
C THR A 169 -15.54 8.99 2.43
N LYS A 170 -16.60 9.23 1.65
CA LYS A 170 -17.34 8.15 0.95
C LYS A 170 -16.59 7.57 -0.26
N PHE A 171 -15.64 8.31 -0.84
CA PHE A 171 -14.87 7.89 -2.01
C PHE A 171 -13.43 7.51 -1.64
N SER A 172 -13.27 6.88 -0.49
CA SER A 172 -11.97 6.48 0.05
C SER A 172 -11.29 5.43 -0.84
N LEU A 173 -10.00 5.58 -1.13
CA LEU A 173 -9.23 4.61 -1.92
C LEU A 173 -9.24 3.20 -1.31
N ASN A 174 -9.14 3.10 0.02
CA ASN A 174 -9.16 1.81 0.71
C ASN A 174 -10.49 1.06 0.55
N SER A 175 -11.59 1.75 0.25
CA SER A 175 -12.89 1.09 0.00
C SER A 175 -12.94 0.34 -1.33
N MET A 176 -12.04 0.65 -2.27
CA MET A 176 -11.93 -0.08 -3.55
C MET A 176 -11.30 -1.46 -3.38
N ILE A 177 -10.60 -1.73 -2.26
CA ILE A 177 -9.90 -2.99 -2.01
C ILE A 177 -10.84 -3.96 -1.26
N PRO A 178 -11.09 -5.19 -1.76
CA PRO A 178 -11.88 -6.19 -1.04
C PRO A 178 -11.33 -6.45 0.38
N LYS A 179 -12.21 -6.61 1.38
CA LYS A 179 -11.79 -6.69 2.80
C LYS A 179 -10.88 -7.89 3.09
N ASP A 180 -11.16 -8.99 2.43
CA ASP A 180 -10.39 -10.23 2.48
C ASP A 180 -8.95 -10.07 1.96
N GLU A 181 -8.71 -9.13 1.05
CA GLU A 181 -7.38 -8.82 0.49
C GLU A 181 -6.58 -7.81 1.33
N ARG A 182 -7.18 -7.20 2.37
CA ARG A 182 -6.52 -6.17 3.21
C ARG A 182 -5.63 -6.74 4.32
N HIS A 183 -5.45 -8.06 4.38
CA HIS A 183 -4.82 -8.73 5.52
C HIS A 183 -3.40 -9.20 5.20
N MET A 184 -2.42 -8.66 5.93
CA MET A 184 -1.06 -9.17 5.92
C MET A 184 -0.91 -10.29 6.97
N ARG A 185 -0.44 -11.47 6.54
CA ARG A 185 -0.17 -12.61 7.43
C ARG A 185 1.26 -12.52 7.96
N LEU A 186 1.43 -11.89 9.12
CA LEU A 186 2.73 -11.86 9.81
C LEU A 186 2.82 -12.91 10.90
N ASP A 187 4.06 -13.29 11.21
CA ASP A 187 4.35 -14.09 12.39
C ASP A 187 4.45 -13.20 13.62
N GLY A 188 3.41 -13.24 14.47
CA GLY A 188 3.40 -12.56 15.75
C GLY A 188 4.04 -13.38 16.87
N ILE A 189 4.16 -12.78 18.05
CA ILE A 189 4.73 -13.41 19.26
C ILE A 189 4.06 -14.75 19.63
N GLN A 190 2.79 -14.95 19.24
CA GLN A 190 2.10 -16.22 19.44
C GLN A 190 2.69 -17.37 18.64
N LYS A 191 2.92 -17.16 17.34
CA LYS A 191 3.50 -18.20 16.48
C LYS A 191 4.91 -18.53 16.94
N LEU A 192 5.69 -17.52 17.34
CA LEU A 192 6.98 -17.74 17.99
C LEU A 192 6.85 -18.63 19.25
N GLY A 193 5.89 -18.34 20.13
CA GLY A 193 5.64 -19.15 21.33
C GLY A 193 5.24 -20.60 21.04
N VAL A 194 4.56 -20.87 19.92
CA VAL A 194 4.26 -22.23 19.46
C VAL A 194 5.53 -22.93 18.98
N TYR A 195 6.42 -22.25 18.25
CA TYR A 195 7.66 -22.84 17.74
C TYR A 195 8.73 -23.09 18.81
N LEU A 196 8.67 -22.39 19.95
CA LEU A 196 9.60 -22.55 21.05
C LEU A 196 9.19 -23.63 22.07
N ARG A 197 8.02 -24.25 21.90
CA ARG A 197 7.56 -25.40 22.68
C ARG A 197 7.91 -26.70 21.97
#